data_AF-K9CZL2-F1
#
_entry.id   AF-K9CZL2-F1
#
_cell.length_a   1.000
_cell.length_b   1.000
_cell.length_c   1.000
_cell.angle_alpha   90.00
_cell.angle_beta   90.00
_cell.angle_gamma   90.00
#
_symmetry.space_group_name_H-M   'P 1'
#
loop_
_entity.id
_entity.type
_entity.pdbx_description
1 polymer ?
#
loop_
_entity_poly.entity_id
_entity_poly.type
_entity_poly.pdbx_seq_one_letter_code
_entity_poly.pdbx_strand_id
1 'polypeptide(L)'
;MYDNIAIPLRLNKVSEDEIEKRVKELLEFVNLPDRANAYPTQLSGGQKQRVGIARALATNPSILLCDEATSALDPETMEAILKLLKRINKEFNITILLVTHEINVIQKICNRVAVMEHGCVVETGTVLDVFSHQTQSMTKRFVQTVIPERIPDNIVAQLKAETRPYELVKLRFLGDMVTKNVIYEVNHKFNVETNIVFASVNQLQDSALGIFILQITGAPEEIGATKKYMCDAGLECEVITL
;
A
#
# COMPACT_ATOMS: atom_id res chain seq x y z
N MET A 1 20.49 24.64 11.17
CA MET A 1 19.64 24.05 10.10
C MET A 1 19.55 24.94 8.89
N TYR A 2 19.42 26.25 9.08
CA TYR A 2 19.38 27.26 8.03
C TYR A 2 20.37 26.99 6.90
N ASP A 3 21.66 26.84 7.21
CA ASP A 3 22.70 26.60 6.20
C ASP A 3 22.47 25.35 5.38
N ASN A 4 21.93 24.27 5.97
CA ASN A 4 21.64 23.05 5.22
C ASN A 4 20.59 23.28 4.13
N ILE A 5 19.57 24.10 4.41
CA ILE A 5 18.49 24.43 3.47
C ILE A 5 18.96 25.52 2.49
N ALA A 6 19.84 26.43 2.93
CA ALA A 6 20.35 27.53 2.13
C ALA A 6 21.40 27.12 1.09
N ILE A 7 22.17 26.04 1.33
CA ILE A 7 23.26 25.59 0.43
C ILE A 7 22.82 25.51 -1.05
N PRO A 8 21.73 24.82 -1.43
CA PRO A 8 21.29 24.74 -2.83
C PRO A 8 20.98 26.11 -3.45
N LEU A 9 20.43 27.04 -2.67
CA LEU A 9 20.11 28.39 -3.13
C LEU A 9 21.37 29.24 -3.33
N ARG A 10 22.33 29.14 -2.39
CA ARG A 10 23.65 29.79 -2.51
C ARG A 10 24.41 29.30 -3.74
N LEU A 11 24.36 28.00 -4.01
CA LEU A 11 24.97 27.41 -5.21
C LEU A 11 24.35 27.95 -6.50
N ASN A 12 23.05 28.24 -6.47
CA ASN A 12 22.32 28.89 -7.57
C ASN A 12 22.47 30.42 -7.60
N LYS A 13 23.33 31.00 -6.75
CA LYS A 13 23.61 32.45 -6.67
C LYS A 13 22.37 33.31 -6.40
N VAL A 14 21.40 32.76 -5.66
CA VAL A 14 20.24 33.50 -5.15
C VAL A 14 20.71 34.54 -4.12
N SER A 15 20.04 35.69 -4.03
CA SER A 15 20.39 36.75 -3.07
C SER A 15 20.13 36.30 -1.62
N GLU A 16 20.92 36.77 -0.64
CA GLU A 16 20.73 36.36 0.77
C GLU A 16 19.35 36.74 1.32
N ASP A 17 18.76 37.87 0.90
CA ASP A 17 17.41 38.28 1.29
C ASP A 17 16.34 37.28 0.79
N GLU A 18 16.48 36.80 -0.45
CA GLU A 18 15.60 35.77 -1.01
C GLU A 18 15.83 34.40 -0.35
N ILE A 19 17.08 34.07 -0.01
CA ILE A 19 17.43 32.84 0.72
C ILE A 19 16.75 32.85 2.08
N GLU A 20 16.86 33.95 2.84
CA GLU A 20 16.28 34.03 4.17
C GLU A 20 14.76 33.84 4.13
N LYS A 21 14.10 34.52 3.20
CA LYS A 21 12.65 34.39 2.98
C LYS A 21 12.27 32.95 2.62
N ARG A 22 13.00 32.34 1.69
CA ARG A 22 12.72 30.99 1.21
C ARG A 22 12.96 29.92 2.27
N VAL A 23 14.06 30.03 3.02
CA VAL A 23 14.38 29.10 4.10
C VAL A 23 13.33 29.17 5.21
N LYS A 24 12.89 30.39 5.57
CA LYS A 24 11.83 30.58 6.57
C LYS A 24 10.51 29.94 6.13
N GLU A 25 10.08 30.19 4.90
CA GLU A 25 8.88 29.58 4.30
C GLU A 25 8.93 28.05 4.36
N LEU A 26 10.08 27.46 3.99
CA LEU A 26 10.25 26.01 3.99
C LEU A 26 10.28 25.41 5.40
N LEU A 27 10.90 26.10 6.36
CA LEU A 27 10.91 25.69 7.77
C LEU A 27 9.51 25.73 8.38
N GLU A 28 8.72 26.75 8.06
CA GLU A 28 7.30 26.81 8.43
C GLU A 28 6.53 25.65 7.78
N PHE A 29 6.73 25.42 6.48
CA PHE A 29 6.06 24.35 5.76
C PHE A 29 6.33 22.96 6.37
N VAL A 30 7.59 22.65 6.71
CA VAL A 30 7.92 21.35 7.34
C VAL A 30 7.62 21.28 8.85
N ASN A 31 6.95 22.29 9.41
CA ASN A 31 6.62 22.47 10.83
C ASN A 31 7.85 22.46 11.75
N LEU A 32 8.90 23.21 11.37
CA LEU A 32 10.12 23.43 12.16
C LEU A 32 10.52 24.92 12.23
N PRO A 33 9.59 25.87 12.49
CA PRO A 33 9.88 27.31 12.43
C PRO A 33 10.99 27.73 13.41
N ASP A 34 10.99 27.21 14.64
CA ASP A 34 11.93 27.61 15.69
C ASP A 34 13.27 26.87 15.64
N ARG A 35 13.48 26.00 14.64
CA ARG A 35 14.66 25.12 14.56
C ARG A 35 15.70 25.59 13.55
N ALA A 36 15.56 26.81 13.00
CA ALA A 36 16.52 27.38 12.05
C ALA A 36 17.97 27.31 12.56
N ASN A 37 18.18 27.62 13.84
CA ASN A 37 19.50 27.69 14.48
C ASN A 37 19.96 26.36 15.13
N ALA A 38 19.14 25.30 15.08
CA ALA A 38 19.51 24.01 15.66
C ALA A 38 20.60 23.30 14.86
N TYR A 39 21.47 22.55 15.55
CA TYR A 39 22.47 21.68 14.95
C TYR A 39 21.89 20.28 14.68
N PRO A 40 22.42 19.53 13.68
CA PRO A 40 21.91 18.20 13.34
C PRO A 40 21.86 17.23 14.55
N THR A 41 22.81 17.35 15.47
CA THR A 41 22.89 16.52 16.68
C THR A 41 21.75 16.77 17.67
N GLN A 42 21.05 17.90 17.55
CA GLN A 42 19.95 18.30 18.44
C GLN A 42 18.57 17.90 17.89
N LEU A 43 18.52 17.15 16.79
CA LEU A 43 17.30 16.78 16.09
C LEU A 43 17.02 15.27 16.17
N SER A 44 15.74 14.92 16.28
CA SER A 44 15.29 13.54 16.10
C SER A 44 15.45 13.09 14.63
N GLY A 45 15.37 11.77 14.38
CA GLY A 45 15.43 11.22 13.01
C GLY A 45 14.43 11.89 12.07
N GLY A 46 13.16 11.98 12.48
CA GLY A 46 12.12 12.63 11.68
C GLY A 46 12.36 14.12 11.44
N GLN A 47 12.93 14.84 12.41
CA GLN A 47 13.27 16.25 12.23
C GLN A 47 14.41 16.44 11.23
N LYS A 48 15.45 15.59 11.30
CA LYS A 48 16.54 15.59 10.31
C LYS A 48 16.00 15.35 8.91
N GLN A 49 15.05 14.44 8.78
CA GLN A 49 14.45 14.13 7.51
C GLN A 49 13.57 15.26 6.95
N ARG A 50 12.78 15.92 7.80
CA ARG A 50 12.04 17.13 7.42
C ARG A 50 12.95 18.24 6.92
N VAL A 51 14.11 18.42 7.54
CA VAL A 51 15.13 19.35 7.05
C VAL A 51 15.70 18.89 5.70
N GLY A 52 15.94 17.59 5.53
CA GLY A 52 16.36 17.02 4.25
C GLY A 52 15.35 17.27 3.12
N ILE A 53 14.06 17.14 3.42
CA ILE A 53 12.95 17.45 2.51
C ILE A 53 12.93 18.95 2.21
N ALA A 54 12.99 19.81 3.23
CA ALA A 54 13.04 21.27 3.04
C ALA A 54 14.22 21.68 2.15
N ARG A 55 15.40 21.09 2.36
CA ARG A 55 16.58 21.29 1.51
C ARG A 55 16.34 20.85 0.07
N ALA A 56 15.71 19.70 -0.15
CA ALA A 56 15.39 19.22 -1.50
C ALA A 56 14.38 20.14 -2.21
N LEU A 57 13.44 20.74 -1.48
CA LEU A 57 12.44 21.67 -2.00
C LEU A 57 12.95 23.10 -2.18
N ALA A 58 14.14 23.41 -1.68
CA ALA A 58 14.71 24.76 -1.69
C ALA A 58 14.72 25.35 -3.12
N THR A 59 15.08 24.54 -4.10
CA THR A 59 15.24 24.94 -5.52
C THR A 59 13.99 24.80 -6.37
N ASN A 60 12.81 24.58 -5.78
CA ASN A 60 11.56 24.33 -6.52
C ASN A 60 11.69 23.22 -7.58
N PRO A 61 12.12 22.00 -7.21
CA PRO A 61 12.34 20.95 -8.19
C PRO A 61 11.02 20.44 -8.79
N SER A 62 11.03 20.03 -10.05
CA SER A 62 9.89 19.34 -10.67
C SER A 62 9.78 17.86 -10.25
N ILE A 63 10.90 17.27 -9.79
CA ILE A 63 11.00 15.86 -9.39
C ILE A 63 11.69 15.75 -8.04
N LEU A 64 11.11 14.99 -7.13
CA LEU A 64 11.69 14.60 -5.84
C LEU A 64 12.01 13.11 -5.85
N LEU A 65 13.28 12.79 -5.64
CA LEU A 65 13.74 11.40 -5.48
C LEU A 65 13.81 11.08 -3.98
N CYS A 66 13.13 10.03 -3.56
CA CYS A 66 13.11 9.55 -2.18
C CYS A 66 13.71 8.14 -2.15
N ASP A 67 14.90 8.00 -1.59
CA ASP A 67 15.58 6.72 -1.42
C ASP A 67 15.47 6.28 0.04
N GLU A 68 14.69 5.22 0.29
CA GLU A 68 14.39 4.66 1.61
C GLU A 68 14.11 5.72 2.68
N ALA A 69 13.38 6.77 2.28
CA ALA A 69 13.30 7.99 3.08
C ALA A 69 12.76 7.66 4.49
N THR A 70 11.80 6.77 4.62
CA THR A 70 11.17 6.43 5.91
C THR A 70 11.88 5.37 6.74
N SER A 71 13.00 4.82 6.25
CA SER A 71 13.75 3.79 6.97
C SER A 71 14.28 4.31 8.30
N ALA A 72 14.31 3.44 9.32
CA ALA A 72 14.78 3.77 10.67
C ALA A 72 13.97 4.86 11.42
N LEU A 73 12.76 5.17 10.97
CA LEU A 73 11.80 5.97 11.73
C LEU A 73 10.82 5.09 12.49
N ASP A 74 10.33 5.59 13.63
CA ASP A 74 9.18 5.01 14.30
C ASP A 74 7.89 5.17 13.45
N PRO A 75 6.87 4.31 13.64
CA PRO A 75 5.66 4.33 12.81
C PRO A 75 4.91 5.66 12.80
N GLU A 76 4.90 6.39 13.92
CA GLU A 76 4.19 7.68 14.02
C GLU A 76 4.91 8.76 13.21
N THR A 77 6.23 8.85 13.35
CA THR A 77 7.06 9.78 12.58
C THR A 77 7.02 9.46 11.09
N MET A 78 7.08 8.18 10.71
CA MET A 78 6.94 7.74 9.32
C MET A 78 5.62 8.26 8.72
N GLU A 79 4.51 8.08 9.41
CA GLU A 79 3.21 8.55 8.91
C GLU A 79 3.17 10.08 8.71
N ALA A 80 3.78 10.83 9.63
CA ALA A 80 3.88 12.27 9.48
C ALA A 80 4.71 12.69 8.25
N ILE A 81 5.79 11.96 7.93
CA ILE A 81 6.58 12.17 6.73
C ILE A 81 5.79 11.82 5.46
N LEU A 82 5.07 10.70 5.44
CA LEU A 82 4.24 10.32 4.28
C LEU A 82 3.14 11.36 4.01
N LYS A 83 2.51 11.89 5.06
CA LYS A 83 1.54 13.00 4.94
C LYS A 83 2.19 14.26 4.36
N LEU A 84 3.42 14.58 4.79
CA LEU A 84 4.18 15.69 4.25
C LEU A 84 4.48 15.50 2.75
N LEU A 85 4.94 14.31 2.33
CA LEU A 85 5.20 14.00 0.91
C LEU A 85 3.93 14.10 0.06
N LYS A 86 2.80 13.58 0.56
CA LYS A 86 1.50 13.70 -0.12
C LYS A 86 1.07 15.15 -0.29
N ARG A 87 1.29 15.98 0.74
CA ARG A 87 1.02 17.42 0.69
C ARG A 87 1.94 18.13 -0.31
N ILE A 88 3.23 17.77 -0.36
CA ILE A 88 4.18 18.31 -1.33
C ILE A 88 3.74 18.03 -2.76
N ASN A 89 3.37 16.78 -3.05
CA ASN A 89 2.86 16.41 -4.36
C ASN A 89 1.62 17.23 -4.74
N LYS A 90 0.67 17.40 -3.81
CA LYS A 90 -0.59 18.11 -4.07
C LYS A 90 -0.43 19.63 -4.21
N GLU A 91 0.35 20.27 -3.34
CA GLU A 91 0.46 21.73 -3.29
C GLU A 91 1.49 22.27 -4.29
N PHE A 92 2.62 21.57 -4.47
CA PHE A 92 3.68 22.01 -5.37
C PHE A 92 3.65 21.31 -6.74
N ASN A 93 2.74 20.36 -6.95
CA ASN A 93 2.63 19.56 -8.18
C ASN A 93 3.96 18.87 -8.57
N ILE A 94 4.71 18.41 -7.56
CA ILE A 94 6.01 17.77 -7.75
C ILE A 94 5.82 16.28 -8.00
N THR A 95 6.53 15.74 -8.99
CA THR A 95 6.59 14.29 -9.24
C THR A 95 7.50 13.63 -8.21
N ILE A 96 7.02 12.61 -7.51
CA ILE A 96 7.80 11.91 -6.49
C ILE A 96 8.11 10.50 -6.98
N LEU A 97 9.40 10.15 -7.06
CA LEU A 97 9.86 8.78 -7.23
C LEU A 97 10.37 8.25 -5.89
N LEU A 98 9.74 7.19 -5.40
CA LEU A 98 10.07 6.59 -4.12
C LEU A 98 10.62 5.18 -4.30
N VAL A 99 11.73 4.89 -3.64
CA VAL A 99 12.30 3.55 -3.47
C VAL A 99 12.08 3.14 -2.02
N THR A 100 11.45 1.98 -1.81
CA THR A 100 11.19 1.43 -0.48
C THR A 100 11.01 -0.07 -0.55
N HIS A 101 11.34 -0.75 0.55
CA HIS A 101 11.01 -2.15 0.79
C HIS A 101 9.69 -2.32 1.57
N GLU A 102 9.05 -1.23 1.99
CA GLU A 102 7.86 -1.24 2.82
C GLU A 102 6.57 -1.04 2.01
N ILE A 103 5.74 -2.07 2.00
CA ILE A 103 4.48 -2.07 1.24
C ILE A 103 3.45 -1.10 1.80
N ASN A 104 3.43 -0.93 3.12
CA ASN A 104 2.54 0.03 3.80
C ASN A 104 2.77 1.46 3.29
N VAL A 105 4.02 1.79 2.93
CA VAL A 105 4.36 3.08 2.34
C VAL A 105 3.77 3.20 0.93
N ILE A 106 3.92 2.16 0.10
CA ILE A 106 3.41 2.11 -1.27
C ILE A 106 1.89 2.33 -1.29
N GLN A 107 1.15 1.63 -0.43
CA GLN A 107 -0.32 1.74 -0.35
C GLN A 107 -0.79 3.16 0.01
N LYS A 108 -0.02 3.89 0.83
CA LYS A 108 -0.44 5.19 1.38
C LYS A 108 -0.26 6.36 0.41
N ILE A 109 0.83 6.37 -0.39
CA ILE A 109 1.21 7.56 -1.17
C ILE A 109 1.52 7.32 -2.65
N CYS A 110 1.81 6.09 -3.08
CA CYS A 110 2.20 5.85 -4.47
C CYS A 110 0.98 5.68 -5.37
N ASN A 111 0.99 6.26 -6.57
CA ASN A 111 -0.08 6.02 -7.57
C ASN A 111 0.21 4.79 -8.44
N ARG A 112 1.49 4.58 -8.75
CA ARG A 112 2.01 3.47 -9.56
C ARG A 112 3.17 2.82 -8.82
N VAL A 113 3.39 1.54 -9.11
CA VAL A 113 4.48 0.77 -8.52
C VAL A 113 5.20 -0.01 -9.61
N ALA A 114 6.51 -0.16 -9.42
CA ALA A 114 7.36 -1.05 -10.19
C ALA A 114 8.08 -1.97 -9.20
N VAL A 115 7.88 -3.28 -9.35
CA VAL A 115 8.56 -4.30 -8.55
C VAL A 115 9.82 -4.70 -9.29
N MET A 116 10.95 -4.72 -8.56
CA MET A 116 12.25 -5.06 -9.11
C MET A 116 12.80 -6.33 -8.45
N GLU A 117 13.41 -7.19 -9.27
CA GLU A 117 14.12 -8.39 -8.82
C GLU A 117 15.36 -8.58 -9.72
N HIS A 118 16.51 -8.90 -9.12
CA HIS A 118 17.78 -9.11 -9.84
C HIS A 118 18.14 -7.98 -10.83
N GLY A 119 17.85 -6.73 -10.46
CA GLY A 119 18.14 -5.55 -11.28
C GLY A 119 17.17 -5.33 -12.46
N CYS A 120 16.14 -6.16 -12.60
CA CYS A 120 15.12 -6.05 -13.63
C CYS A 120 13.79 -5.64 -13.03
N VAL A 121 13.00 -4.86 -13.78
CA VAL A 121 11.60 -4.59 -13.43
C VAL A 121 10.78 -5.80 -13.83
N VAL A 122 10.23 -6.51 -12.86
CA VAL A 122 9.48 -7.76 -13.09
C VAL A 122 7.97 -7.52 -13.20
N GLU A 123 7.46 -6.45 -12.58
CA GLU A 123 6.04 -6.11 -12.61
C GLU A 123 5.85 -4.61 -12.48
N THR A 124 4.89 -4.04 -13.21
CA THR A 124 4.54 -2.62 -13.13
C THR A 124 3.04 -2.43 -13.31
N GLY A 125 2.46 -1.49 -12.58
CA GLY A 125 1.05 -1.18 -12.74
C GLY A 125 0.60 -0.06 -11.81
N THR A 126 -0.71 0.14 -11.71
CA THR A 126 -1.25 0.93 -10.59
C THR A 126 -1.06 0.14 -9.30
N VAL A 127 -1.10 0.85 -8.17
CA VAL A 127 -1.09 0.16 -6.86
C VAL A 127 -2.27 -0.79 -6.74
N LEU A 128 -3.42 -0.46 -7.32
CA LEU A 128 -4.56 -1.36 -7.32
C LEU A 128 -4.23 -2.67 -8.06
N ASP A 129 -3.80 -2.57 -9.32
CA ASP A 129 -3.54 -3.73 -10.18
C ASP A 129 -2.47 -4.67 -9.60
N VAL A 130 -1.37 -4.10 -9.12
CA VAL A 130 -0.23 -4.89 -8.59
C VAL A 130 -0.58 -5.56 -7.26
N PHE A 131 -1.54 -5.01 -6.51
CA PHE A 131 -2.00 -5.60 -5.26
C PHE A 131 -3.20 -6.51 -5.47
N SER A 132 -3.98 -6.33 -6.54
CA SER A 132 -5.16 -7.12 -6.86
C SER A 132 -4.84 -8.35 -7.71
N HIS A 133 -3.93 -8.24 -8.67
CA HIS A 133 -3.64 -9.25 -9.68
C HIS A 133 -2.14 -9.51 -9.78
N GLN A 134 -1.58 -10.15 -8.76
CA GLN A 134 -0.13 -10.36 -8.73
C GLN A 134 0.27 -11.51 -9.64
N THR A 135 1.10 -11.22 -10.65
CA THR A 135 1.59 -12.24 -11.58
C THR A 135 2.93 -12.82 -11.14
N GLN A 136 3.80 -11.98 -10.56
CA GLN A 136 5.16 -12.39 -10.20
C GLN A 136 5.24 -12.95 -8.79
N SER A 137 6.09 -13.96 -8.61
CA SER A 137 6.34 -14.64 -7.32
C SER A 137 6.83 -13.66 -6.25
N MET A 138 7.74 -12.74 -6.61
CA MET A 138 8.23 -11.72 -5.69
C MET A 138 7.13 -10.77 -5.25
N THR A 139 6.31 -10.29 -6.17
CA THR A 139 5.16 -9.42 -5.85
C THR A 139 4.20 -10.11 -4.90
N LYS A 140 3.88 -11.40 -5.13
CA LYS A 140 3.07 -12.21 -4.22
C LYS A 140 3.68 -12.27 -2.82
N ARG A 141 4.97 -12.58 -2.72
CA ARG A 141 5.68 -12.65 -1.44
C ARG A 141 5.65 -11.33 -0.70
N PHE A 142 5.85 -10.21 -1.41
CA PHE A 142 5.72 -8.88 -0.84
C PHE A 142 4.30 -8.68 -0.31
N VAL A 143 3.27 -8.74 -1.16
CA VAL A 143 1.88 -8.43 -0.76
C VAL A 143 1.41 -9.29 0.42
N GLN A 144 1.83 -10.56 0.48
CA GLN A 144 1.53 -11.48 1.59
C GLN A 144 2.06 -11.02 2.96
N THR A 145 3.08 -10.15 3.02
CA THR A 145 3.57 -9.60 4.29
C THR A 145 2.61 -8.61 4.94
N VAL A 146 1.75 -7.96 4.14
CA VAL A 146 0.78 -6.97 4.61
C VAL A 146 -0.63 -7.53 4.59
N ILE A 147 -0.94 -8.38 3.60
CA ILE A 147 -2.22 -9.06 3.45
C ILE A 147 -1.95 -10.56 3.58
N PRO A 148 -1.87 -11.10 4.82
CA PRO A 148 -1.56 -12.50 5.03
C PRO A 148 -2.72 -13.37 4.53
N GLU A 149 -2.64 -13.83 3.28
CA GLU A 149 -3.56 -14.79 2.66
C GLU A 149 -3.30 -16.22 3.19
N ARG A 150 -3.38 -16.43 4.52
CA ARG A 150 -3.12 -17.74 5.13
C ARG A 150 -4.29 -18.24 5.96
N ILE A 151 -4.70 -19.47 5.68
CA ILE A 151 -5.63 -20.21 6.52
C ILE A 151 -4.88 -20.70 7.77
N PRO A 152 -5.38 -20.40 8.99
CA PRO A 152 -4.83 -20.91 10.23
C PRO A 152 -4.70 -22.45 10.25
N ASP A 153 -3.60 -22.98 10.80
CA ASP A 153 -3.26 -24.42 10.75
C ASP A 153 -4.32 -25.31 11.41
N ASN A 154 -5.00 -24.80 12.46
CA ASN A 154 -6.12 -25.48 13.09
C ASN A 154 -7.33 -25.65 12.16
N ILE A 155 -7.62 -24.66 11.31
CA ILE A 155 -8.70 -24.74 10.32
C ILE A 155 -8.29 -25.67 9.18
N VAL A 156 -7.02 -25.64 8.76
CA VAL A 156 -6.49 -26.61 7.78
C VAL A 156 -6.68 -28.05 8.25
N ALA A 157 -6.41 -28.33 9.53
CA ALA A 157 -6.63 -29.65 10.12
C ALA A 157 -8.11 -30.07 10.09
N GLN A 158 -9.03 -29.14 10.37
CA GLN A 158 -10.48 -29.40 10.27
C GLN A 158 -10.92 -29.67 8.83
N LEU A 159 -10.43 -28.90 7.87
CA LEU A 159 -10.72 -29.09 6.45
C LEU A 159 -10.21 -30.45 5.94
N LYS A 160 -9.04 -30.90 6.40
CA LYS A 160 -8.50 -32.23 6.06
C LYS A 160 -9.30 -33.39 6.70
N ALA A 161 -10.03 -33.13 7.78
CA ALA A 161 -10.88 -34.11 8.45
C ALA A 161 -12.31 -34.15 7.89
N GLU A 162 -12.70 -33.19 7.05
CA GLU A 162 -14.01 -33.16 6.40
C GLU A 162 -14.12 -34.31 5.38
N THR A 163 -15.23 -35.05 5.47
CA THR A 163 -15.49 -36.23 4.63
C THR A 163 -16.49 -35.94 3.52
N ARG A 164 -17.28 -34.88 3.68
CA ARG A 164 -18.21 -34.42 2.65
C ARG A 164 -17.41 -33.80 1.49
N PRO A 165 -17.86 -33.94 0.23
CA PRO A 165 -17.22 -33.26 -0.89
C PRO A 165 -17.29 -31.75 -0.70
N TYR A 166 -16.14 -31.09 -0.75
CA TYR A 166 -16.05 -29.63 -0.70
C TYR A 166 -14.97 -29.13 -1.66
N GLU A 167 -15.10 -27.85 -2.03
CA GLU A 167 -14.02 -27.09 -2.65
C GLU A 167 -13.73 -25.83 -1.85
N LEU A 168 -12.47 -25.42 -1.85
CA LEU A 168 -12.06 -24.12 -1.35
C LEU A 168 -12.00 -23.14 -2.52
N VAL A 169 -12.78 -22.07 -2.39
CA VAL A 169 -12.87 -21.02 -3.40
C VAL A 169 -12.43 -19.71 -2.78
N LYS A 170 -11.33 -19.17 -3.28
CA LYS A 170 -10.89 -17.82 -2.99
C LYS A 170 -11.72 -16.86 -3.83
N LEU A 171 -12.37 -15.93 -3.17
CA LEU A 171 -13.10 -14.82 -3.78
C LEU A 171 -12.30 -13.54 -3.60
N ARG A 172 -12.13 -12.79 -4.67
CA ARG A 172 -11.59 -11.43 -4.63
C ARG A 172 -12.63 -10.46 -5.18
N PHE A 173 -12.73 -9.30 -4.54
CA PHE A 173 -13.56 -8.21 -4.99
C PHE A 173 -12.88 -6.86 -4.75
N LEU A 174 -13.11 -5.93 -5.67
CA LEU A 174 -12.58 -4.58 -5.67
C LEU A 174 -13.74 -3.58 -5.59
N GLY A 175 -13.62 -2.58 -4.72
CA GLY A 175 -14.57 -1.47 -4.60
C GLY A 175 -15.86 -1.82 -3.82
N ASP A 176 -16.97 -1.19 -4.19
CA ASP A 176 -18.26 -1.21 -3.45
C ASP A 176 -19.07 -2.52 -3.60
N MET A 177 -18.49 -3.55 -4.22
CA MET A 177 -19.09 -4.88 -4.39
C MET A 177 -19.40 -5.60 -3.07
N VAL A 178 -18.96 -5.04 -1.93
CA VAL A 178 -19.19 -5.54 -0.56
C VAL A 178 -20.69 -5.65 -0.21
N THR A 179 -21.56 -4.95 -0.93
CA THR A 179 -22.99 -4.83 -0.61
C THR A 179 -23.87 -5.92 -1.24
N LYS A 180 -23.35 -6.76 -2.14
CA LYS A 180 -24.14 -7.84 -2.74
C LYS A 180 -24.14 -9.07 -1.83
N ASN A 181 -25.33 -9.57 -1.52
CA ASN A 181 -25.54 -10.75 -0.68
C ASN A 181 -25.25 -12.09 -1.41
N VAL A 182 -24.16 -12.15 -2.19
CA VAL A 182 -23.85 -13.29 -3.07
C VAL A 182 -23.77 -14.60 -2.28
N ILE A 183 -23.16 -14.58 -1.09
CA ILE A 183 -23.06 -15.76 -0.22
C ILE A 183 -24.45 -16.26 0.21
N TYR A 184 -25.35 -15.36 0.60
CA TYR A 184 -26.71 -15.73 0.96
C TYR A 184 -27.49 -16.29 -0.23
N GLU A 185 -27.36 -15.66 -1.40
CA GLU A 185 -28.03 -16.11 -2.62
C GLU A 185 -27.61 -17.51 -3.04
N VAL A 186 -26.33 -17.86 -2.93
CA VAL A 186 -25.87 -19.19 -3.32
C VAL A 186 -26.37 -20.29 -2.37
N ASN A 187 -26.42 -20.06 -1.05
CA ASN A 187 -26.97 -21.04 -0.10
C ASN A 187 -28.49 -21.24 -0.28
N HIS A 188 -29.19 -20.28 -0.88
CA HIS A 188 -30.63 -20.41 -1.14
C HIS A 188 -30.96 -20.95 -2.52
N LYS A 189 -30.15 -20.63 -3.54
CA LYS A 189 -30.38 -21.08 -4.93
C LYS A 189 -29.83 -22.48 -5.18
N PHE A 190 -28.76 -22.85 -4.51
CA PHE A 190 -28.06 -24.12 -4.68
C PHE A 190 -28.12 -24.92 -3.38
N ASN A 191 -28.10 -26.25 -3.49
CA ASN A 191 -28.11 -27.12 -2.33
C ASN A 191 -26.68 -27.33 -1.80
N VAL A 192 -26.07 -26.22 -1.36
CA VAL A 192 -24.71 -26.14 -0.85
C VAL A 192 -24.68 -25.48 0.53
N GLU A 193 -23.65 -25.81 1.31
CA GLU A 193 -23.30 -25.13 2.55
C GLU A 193 -22.01 -24.35 2.33
N THR A 194 -22.00 -23.05 2.62
CA THR A 194 -20.78 -22.23 2.57
C THR A 194 -20.27 -21.88 3.98
N ASN A 195 -18.97 -22.03 4.20
CA ASN A 195 -18.30 -21.60 5.41
C ASN A 195 -17.13 -20.64 5.09
N ILE A 196 -17.01 -19.54 5.83
CA ILE A 196 -15.90 -18.58 5.66
C ILE A 196 -14.70 -19.05 6.47
N VAL A 197 -13.68 -19.53 5.76
CA VAL A 197 -12.43 -20.02 6.34
C VAL A 197 -11.44 -18.89 6.60
N PHE A 198 -11.46 -17.87 5.75
CA PHE A 198 -10.65 -16.66 5.88
C PHE A 198 -11.42 -15.47 5.30
N ALA A 199 -11.32 -14.32 5.95
CA ALA A 199 -11.82 -13.07 5.41
C ALA A 199 -10.88 -11.92 5.78
N SER A 200 -10.52 -11.12 4.78
CA SER A 200 -9.75 -9.90 4.97
C SER A 200 -10.28 -8.82 4.04
N VAL A 201 -10.44 -7.61 4.56
CA VAL A 201 -10.79 -6.42 3.78
C VAL A 201 -9.71 -5.39 4.07
N ASN A 202 -8.97 -5.02 3.04
CA ASN A 202 -7.89 -4.05 3.13
C ASN A 202 -8.23 -2.84 2.29
N GLN A 203 -8.12 -1.66 2.89
CA GLN A 203 -8.28 -0.41 2.16
C GLN A 203 -7.03 -0.15 1.32
N LEU A 204 -7.20 -0.06 0.00
CA LEU A 204 -6.20 0.34 -0.96
C LEU A 204 -6.60 1.70 -1.52
N GLN A 205 -6.03 2.76 -0.94
CA GLN A 205 -6.35 4.15 -1.31
C GLN A 205 -7.84 4.45 -1.15
N ASP A 206 -8.54 4.74 -2.26
CA ASP A 206 -9.96 5.06 -2.32
C ASP A 206 -10.84 3.84 -2.64
N SER A 207 -10.26 2.64 -2.67
CA SER A 207 -10.95 1.37 -2.92
C SER A 207 -10.71 0.37 -1.80
N ALA A 208 -11.59 -0.62 -1.67
CA ALA A 208 -11.38 -1.76 -0.78
C ALA A 208 -11.05 -3.00 -1.63
N LEU A 209 -10.02 -3.73 -1.22
CA LEU A 209 -9.74 -5.08 -1.70
C LEU A 209 -10.21 -6.07 -0.63
N GLY A 210 -11.25 -6.82 -0.96
CA GLY A 210 -11.71 -7.93 -0.13
C GLY A 210 -11.22 -9.26 -0.67
N ILE A 211 -10.76 -10.12 0.23
CA ILE A 211 -10.31 -11.47 -0.07
C ILE A 211 -10.98 -12.41 0.93
N PHE A 212 -11.87 -13.26 0.44
CA PHE A 212 -12.50 -14.31 1.23
C PHE A 212 -12.05 -15.67 0.72
N ILE A 213 -11.87 -16.62 1.62
CA ILE A 213 -11.73 -18.03 1.27
C ILE A 213 -12.94 -18.73 1.84
N LEU A 214 -13.75 -19.29 0.94
CA LEU A 214 -14.93 -20.05 1.28
C LEU A 214 -14.66 -21.54 1.11
N GLN A 215 -15.11 -22.33 2.07
CA GLN A 215 -15.38 -23.74 1.88
C GLN A 215 -16.81 -23.89 1.37
N ILE A 216 -16.99 -24.49 0.20
CA ILE A 216 -18.30 -24.80 -0.38
C ILE A 216 -18.47 -26.31 -0.35
N THR A 217 -19.40 -26.79 0.48
CA THR A 217 -19.66 -28.21 0.69
C THR A 217 -20.99 -28.60 0.01
N GLY A 218 -20.99 -29.67 -0.78
CA GLY A 218 -22.17 -30.09 -1.53
C GLY A 218 -21.86 -31.12 -2.62
N ALA A 219 -22.84 -31.40 -3.47
CA ALA A 219 -22.61 -32.25 -4.65
C ALA A 219 -21.68 -31.53 -5.66
N PRO A 220 -20.78 -32.23 -6.37
CA PRO A 220 -19.85 -31.60 -7.32
C PRO A 220 -20.51 -30.72 -8.39
N GLU A 221 -21.71 -31.11 -8.86
CA GLU A 221 -22.49 -30.34 -9.83
C GLU A 221 -22.99 -29.01 -9.23
N GLU A 222 -23.50 -29.05 -8.00
CA GLU A 222 -23.97 -27.87 -7.25
C GLU A 222 -22.81 -26.92 -6.90
N ILE A 223 -21.65 -27.46 -6.53
CA ILE A 223 -20.42 -26.69 -6.31
C ILE A 223 -19.99 -25.99 -7.61
N GLY A 224 -20.01 -26.71 -8.74
CA GLY A 224 -19.72 -26.15 -10.06
C GLY A 224 -20.66 -25.01 -10.44
N ALA A 225 -21.97 -25.19 -10.26
CA ALA A 225 -22.98 -24.19 -10.53
C ALA A 225 -22.86 -22.96 -9.62
N THR A 226 -22.58 -23.18 -8.33
CA THR A 226 -22.35 -22.13 -7.34
C THR A 226 -21.16 -21.26 -7.73
N LYS A 227 -20.00 -21.87 -8.04
CA LYS A 227 -18.80 -21.13 -8.48
C LYS A 227 -19.10 -20.27 -9.70
N LYS A 228 -19.77 -20.82 -10.71
CA LYS A 228 -20.13 -20.09 -11.92
C LYS A 228 -21.02 -18.89 -11.60
N TYR A 229 -22.02 -19.05 -10.74
CA TYR A 229 -22.87 -17.95 -10.30
C TYR A 229 -22.09 -16.83 -9.59
N MET A 230 -21.13 -17.18 -8.73
CA MET A 230 -20.28 -16.21 -8.04
C MET A 230 -19.39 -15.43 -9.02
N CYS A 231 -18.80 -16.12 -10.01
CA CYS A 231 -18.06 -15.47 -11.10
C CYS A 231 -18.94 -14.50 -11.89
N ASP A 232 -20.13 -14.95 -12.30
CA ASP A 232 -21.07 -14.16 -13.10
C ASP A 232 -21.61 -12.94 -12.32
N ALA A 233 -21.63 -13.01 -10.98
CA ALA A 233 -21.97 -11.87 -10.11
C ALA A 233 -20.87 -10.80 -10.05
N GLY A 234 -19.71 -11.05 -10.66
CA GLY A 234 -18.56 -10.16 -10.75
C GLY A 234 -17.50 -10.39 -9.66
N LEU A 235 -17.55 -11.51 -8.94
CA LEU A 235 -16.49 -11.91 -8.03
C LEU A 235 -15.42 -12.69 -8.78
N GLU A 236 -14.16 -12.37 -8.54
CA GLU A 236 -13.06 -13.18 -9.07
C GLU A 236 -12.92 -14.43 -8.21
N CYS A 237 -13.14 -15.60 -8.81
CA CYS A 237 -13.09 -16.87 -8.10
C CYS A 237 -11.86 -17.69 -8.54
N GLU A 238 -11.06 -18.12 -7.58
CA GLU A 238 -9.90 -19.00 -7.76
C GLU A 238 -10.07 -20.23 -6.88
N VAL A 239 -9.99 -21.44 -7.46
CA VAL A 239 -10.00 -22.67 -6.65
C VAL A 239 -8.64 -22.85 -6.02
N ILE A 240 -8.60 -23.07 -4.71
CA ILE A 240 -7.36 -23.28 -3.96
C ILE A 240 -7.28 -24.71 -3.41
N THR A 241 -6.05 -25.20 -3.32
CA THR A 241 -5.72 -26.48 -2.70
C THR A 241 -5.00 -26.26 -1.38
N LEU A 242 -5.22 -27.15 -0.41
CA LEU A 242 -4.59 -27.14 0.93
C LEU A 242 -3.14 -27.61 0.94
#